data_AF-A0A950ZHJ0-F1
#
_entry.id   AF-A0A950ZHJ0-F1
#
_cell.length_a   1.000
_cell.length_b   1.000
_cell.length_c   1.000
_cell.angle_alpha   90.00
_cell.angle_beta   90.00
_cell.angle_gamma   90.00
#
_symmetry.space_group_name_H-M   'P 1'
#
loop_
_entity.id
_entity.type
_entity.pdbx_description
1 polymer ?
#
loop_
_entity_poly.entity_id
_entity_poly.type
_entity_poly.pdbx_seq_one_letter_code
_entity_poly.pdbx_strand_id
1 'polypeptide(L)'
;MKRALAALFVFAAAFSALAKTKSVTLDVKDADVREVFRSMQQQCGIRNLLLDKEVSGNATLKFSDVPCETAFRVVTRQFGLAIQFEENSLVEISVPRR
;
A
#
# COMPACT_ATOMS: atom_id res chain seq x y z
N MET A 1 8.79 8.07 61.59
CA MET A 1 7.64 7.20 61.31
C MET A 1 6.81 7.79 60.18
N LYS A 2 6.70 7.04 59.07
CA LYS A 2 5.62 7.06 58.07
C LYS A 2 5.31 8.39 57.36
N ARG A 3 5.97 8.65 56.22
CA ARG A 3 5.36 9.38 55.10
C ARG A 3 5.30 8.43 53.91
N ALA A 4 4.16 7.77 53.78
CA ALA A 4 3.81 7.02 52.57
C ALA A 4 3.55 8.05 51.47
N LEU A 5 4.49 8.21 50.55
CA LEU A 5 4.28 8.95 49.33
C LEU A 5 3.75 7.99 48.27
N ALA A 6 2.59 8.36 47.75
CA ALA A 6 1.79 7.64 46.80
C ALA A 6 2.60 7.17 45.59
N ALA A 7 2.56 5.86 45.35
CA ALA A 7 2.87 5.28 44.06
C ALA A 7 1.80 5.74 43.07
N LEU A 8 2.13 6.73 42.23
CA LEU A 8 1.25 7.16 41.15
C LEU A 8 2.06 7.86 40.05
N PHE A 9 2.76 7.07 39.25
CA PHE A 9 3.05 7.44 37.86
C PHE A 9 2.78 6.23 36.98
N VAL A 10 1.48 6.10 36.68
CA VAL A 10 0.89 5.69 35.42
C VAL A 10 1.88 5.03 34.45
N PHE A 11 1.68 3.73 34.32
CA PHE A 11 2.01 2.90 33.16
C PHE A 11 1.63 3.65 31.87
N ALA A 12 2.54 4.46 31.33
CA ALA A 12 2.39 5.04 30.01
C ALA A 12 2.53 3.88 29.03
N ALA A 13 1.37 3.35 28.67
CA ALA A 13 1.16 2.22 27.80
C ALA A 13 2.14 2.25 26.63
N ALA A 14 3.04 1.26 26.62
CA ALA A 14 3.62 0.71 25.41
C ALA A 14 2.47 0.13 24.58
N PHE A 15 1.74 1.00 23.89
CA PHE A 15 0.68 0.65 22.97
C PHE A 15 0.78 1.62 21.78
N SER A 16 1.97 1.68 21.18
CA SER A 16 2.04 1.86 19.73
C SER A 16 1.37 0.62 19.15
N ALA A 17 0.03 0.64 19.12
CA ALA A 17 -0.77 -0.32 18.41
C ALA A 17 -0.17 -0.39 17.02
N LEU A 18 0.43 -1.54 16.75
CA LEU A 18 1.01 -1.96 15.49
C LEU A 18 0.01 -1.59 14.38
N ALA A 19 0.17 -0.42 13.78
CA ALA A 19 -0.58 -0.04 12.60
C ALA A 19 -0.13 -1.03 11.54
N LYS A 20 -0.88 -2.13 11.39
CA LYS A 20 -0.53 -3.21 10.48
C LYS A 20 -0.61 -2.62 9.08
N THR A 21 0.54 -2.23 8.55
CA THR A 21 0.67 -1.74 7.18
C THR A 21 0.12 -2.82 6.28
N LYS A 22 -0.88 -2.48 5.46
CA LYS A 22 -1.45 -3.44 4.52
C LYS A 22 -0.37 -3.90 3.55
N SER A 23 -0.40 -5.18 3.22
CA SER A 23 0.56 -5.81 2.34
C SER A 23 -0.13 -6.56 1.21
N VAL A 24 0.65 -6.84 0.17
CA VAL A 24 0.24 -7.57 -1.03
C VAL A 24 0.99 -8.89 -1.05
N THR A 25 0.26 -9.98 -1.26
CA THR A 25 0.80 -11.27 -1.65
C THR A 25 0.14 -11.67 -2.96
N LEU A 26 0.94 -11.83 -4.01
CA LEU A 26 0.44 -12.04 -5.37
C LEU A 26 1.49 -12.78 -6.18
N ASP A 27 1.10 -13.89 -6.82
CA ASP A 27 1.96 -14.64 -7.75
C ASP A 27 1.20 -14.78 -9.06
N VAL A 28 1.66 -14.07 -10.09
CA VAL A 28 1.02 -14.01 -11.40
C VAL A 28 2.06 -14.14 -12.49
N LYS A 29 1.65 -14.80 -13.57
CA LYS A 29 2.46 -14.97 -14.78
C LYS A 29 1.67 -14.47 -15.97
N ASP A 30 2.27 -13.57 -16.73
CA ASP A 30 1.70 -12.99 -17.95
C ASP A 30 0.30 -12.38 -17.78
N ALA A 31 0.04 -11.78 -16.61
CA ALA A 31 -1.27 -11.21 -16.28
C ALA A 31 -1.39 -9.76 -16.78
N ASP A 32 -2.58 -9.35 -17.21
CA ASP A 32 -2.84 -7.96 -17.59
C ASP A 32 -2.55 -7.01 -16.42
N VAL A 33 -1.75 -5.97 -16.68
CA VAL A 33 -1.28 -5.03 -15.64
C VAL A 33 -2.44 -4.30 -14.94
N ARG A 34 -3.56 -4.07 -15.63
CA ARG A 34 -4.76 -3.44 -15.06
C ARG A 34 -5.42 -4.38 -14.06
N GLU A 35 -5.43 -5.69 -14.33
CA GLU A 35 -5.91 -6.70 -13.38
C GLU A 35 -4.99 -6.83 -12.17
N VAL A 36 -3.67 -6.75 -12.38
CA VAL A 36 -2.69 -6.72 -11.29
C VAL A 36 -2.95 -5.54 -10.36
N PHE A 37 -3.12 -4.31 -10.88
CA PHE A 37 -3.44 -3.15 -10.05
C PHE A 37 -4.78 -3.26 -9.33
N ARG A 38 -5.81 -3.85 -9.95
CA ARG A 38 -7.09 -4.12 -9.30
C ARG A 38 -6.95 -5.12 -8.15
N SER A 39 -6.19 -6.19 -8.34
CA SER A 39 -5.91 -7.18 -7.28
C SER A 39 -5.19 -6.51 -6.09
N MET A 40 -4.18 -5.67 -6.38
CA MET A 40 -3.48 -4.90 -5.36
C MET A 40 -4.39 -3.91 -4.64
N GLN A 41 -5.26 -3.20 -5.37
CA GLN A 41 -6.26 -2.29 -4.81
C GLN A 41 -7.15 -3.00 -3.78
N GLN A 42 -7.65 -4.20 -4.12
CA GLN A 42 -8.49 -5.01 -3.23
C GLN A 42 -7.75 -5.41 -1.95
N GLN A 43 -6.53 -5.92 -2.07
CA GLN A 43 -5.73 -6.33 -0.90
C GLN A 43 -5.35 -5.13 -0.01
N CYS A 44 -5.05 -4.00 -0.63
CA CYS A 44 -4.71 -2.75 0.07
C CYS A 44 -5.93 -1.99 0.58
N GLY A 45 -7.15 -2.46 0.31
CA GLY A 45 -8.41 -1.79 0.66
C GLY A 45 -8.43 -0.32 0.23
N ILE A 46 -7.96 -0.05 -0.99
CA ILE A 46 -8.05 1.26 -1.65
C ILE A 46 -9.46 1.36 -2.26
N ARG A 47 -10.17 2.45 -1.98
CA ARG A 47 -11.58 2.58 -2.39
C ARG A 47 -11.72 2.98 -3.85
N ASN A 48 -10.84 3.86 -4.33
CA ASN A 48 -10.90 4.39 -5.68
C ASN A 48 -9.57 4.17 -6.41
N LEU A 49 -9.62 3.60 -7.61
CA LEU A 49 -8.47 3.42 -8.48
C LEU A 49 -8.79 4.01 -9.86
N LEU A 50 -8.02 5.00 -10.28
CA LEU A 50 -8.07 5.56 -11.62
C LEU A 50 -6.89 5.04 -12.42
N LEU A 51 -7.17 4.31 -13.50
CA LEU A 51 -6.17 3.82 -14.45
C LEU A 51 -6.39 4.51 -15.79
N ASP A 52 -5.40 5.26 -16.25
CA ASP A 52 -5.43 5.86 -17.59
C ASP A 52 -5.65 4.80 -18.67
N LYS A 53 -6.23 5.23 -19.80
CA LYS A 53 -6.54 4.33 -20.92
C LYS A 53 -5.27 3.74 -21.55
N GLU A 54 -4.15 4.45 -21.44
CA GLU A 54 -2.85 4.04 -21.97
C GLU A 54 -2.15 2.97 -21.11
N VAL A 55 -2.60 2.75 -19.86
CA VAL A 55 -2.07 1.70 -18.99
C VAL A 55 -2.41 0.33 -19.58
N SER A 56 -1.39 -0.34 -20.13
CA SER A 56 -1.51 -1.60 -20.88
C SER A 56 -0.24 -2.45 -20.77
N GLY A 57 -0.35 -3.73 -21.13
CA GLY A 57 0.74 -4.71 -21.09
C GLY A 57 0.54 -5.81 -20.05
N ASN A 58 1.49 -6.76 -20.01
CA ASN A 58 1.44 -7.93 -19.15
C ASN A 58 2.56 -7.90 -18.12
N ALA A 59 2.27 -8.37 -16.90
CA ALA A 59 3.20 -8.48 -15.80
C ALA A 59 3.37 -9.95 -15.37
N THR A 60 4.61 -10.33 -15.09
CA THR A 60 4.94 -11.55 -14.34
C THR A 60 5.64 -11.10 -13.06
N LEU A 61 5.01 -11.35 -11.91
CA LEU A 61 5.54 -10.93 -10.61
C LEU A 61 5.16 -11.90 -9.51
N LYS A 62 5.99 -11.92 -8.47
CA LYS A 62 5.75 -12.64 -7.23
C LYS A 62 6.06 -11.73 -6.05
N PHE A 63 5.02 -11.36 -5.31
CA PHE A 63 5.09 -10.63 -4.06
C PHE A 63 4.71 -11.55 -2.90
N SER A 64 5.51 -11.49 -1.84
CA SER A 64 5.27 -12.17 -0.58
C SER A 64 5.30 -11.12 0.53
N ASP A 65 4.14 -10.80 1.09
CA ASP A 65 3.98 -9.82 2.18
C ASP A 65 4.63 -8.45 1.91
N VAL A 66 4.47 -7.92 0.69
CA VAL A 66 5.09 -6.65 0.29
C VAL A 66 4.19 -5.48 0.71
N PRO A 67 4.69 -4.43 1.41
CA PRO A 67 3.88 -3.27 1.75
C PRO A 67 3.22 -2.63 0.54
N CYS A 68 1.94 -2.26 0.66
CA CYS A 68 1.12 -1.76 -0.45
C CYS A 68 1.79 -0.64 -1.26
N GLU A 69 2.28 0.40 -0.60
CA GLU A 69 2.96 1.53 -1.25
C GLU A 69 4.17 1.07 -2.08
N THR A 70 4.96 0.14 -1.52
CA THR A 70 6.11 -0.44 -2.21
C THR A 70 5.67 -1.27 -3.41
N ALA A 71 4.64 -2.11 -3.26
CA ALA A 71 4.13 -2.94 -4.35
C ALA A 71 3.68 -2.07 -5.55
N PHE A 72 2.87 -1.04 -5.31
CA PHE A 72 2.41 -0.12 -6.36
C PHE A 72 3.57 0.62 -7.02
N ARG A 73 4.52 1.13 -6.23
CA ARG A 73 5.70 1.82 -6.73
C ARG A 73 6.60 0.92 -7.59
N VAL A 74 6.75 -0.36 -7.23
CA VAL A 74 7.56 -1.32 -8.01
C VAL A 74 6.91 -1.59 -9.37
N VAL A 75 5.62 -1.91 -9.38
CA VAL A 75 4.91 -2.21 -10.63
C VAL A 75 4.88 -0.98 -11.54
N THR A 76 4.52 0.20 -11.03
CA THR A 76 4.48 1.42 -11.85
C THR A 76 5.85 1.78 -12.44
N ARG A 77 6.94 1.63 -11.68
CA ARG A 77 8.31 1.82 -12.19
C ARG A 77 8.66 0.86 -13.33
N GLN A 78 8.26 -0.40 -13.25
CA GLN A 78 8.52 -1.39 -14.30
C GLN A 78 7.91 -0.99 -15.65
N PHE A 79 6.73 -0.38 -15.64
CA PHE A 79 6.01 0.06 -16.84
C PHE A 79 6.25 1.53 -17.20
N GLY A 80 7.12 2.24 -16.49
CA GLY A 80 7.37 3.67 -16.72
C GLY A 80 6.14 4.54 -16.43
N LEU A 81 5.27 4.11 -15.52
CA LEU A 81 4.05 4.81 -15.12
C LEU A 81 4.31 5.74 -13.94
N ALA A 82 3.49 6.78 -13.82
CA ALA A 82 3.38 7.61 -12.63
C ALA A 82 2.31 7.06 -11.68
N ILE A 83 2.46 7.37 -10.40
CA ILE A 83 1.47 7.08 -9.36
C ILE A 83 1.26 8.30 -8.48
N GLN A 84 0.01 8.59 -8.15
CA GLN A 84 -0.36 9.64 -7.20
C GLN A 84 -1.35 9.07 -6.17
N PHE A 85 -1.10 9.36 -4.89
CA PHE A 85 -1.98 9.03 -3.79
C PHE A 85 -2.67 10.29 -3.32
N GLU A 86 -4.01 10.30 -3.30
CA GLU A 86 -4.80 11.42 -2.82
C GLU A 86 -5.45 11.16 -1.46
N GLU A 87 -5.85 12.24 -0.78
CA GLU A 87 -6.40 12.23 0.57
C GLU A 87 -7.70 11.40 0.70
N ASN A 88 -8.48 11.29 -0.37
CA ASN A 88 -9.78 10.60 -0.42
C ASN A 88 -9.65 9.08 -0.72
N SER A 89 -8.47 8.49 -0.53
CA SER A 89 -8.20 7.09 -0.86
C SER A 89 -8.35 6.79 -2.37
N LEU A 90 -8.07 7.80 -3.20
CA LEU A 90 -7.88 7.65 -4.63
C LEU A 90 -6.40 7.38 -4.92
N VAL A 91 -6.18 6.37 -5.75
CA VAL A 91 -4.89 6.12 -6.39
C VAL A 91 -5.05 6.31 -7.88
N GLU A 92 -4.28 7.23 -8.44
CA GLU A 92 -4.20 7.46 -9.88
C GLU A 92 -2.92 6.85 -10.44
N ILE A 93 -3.04 6.12 -11.54
CA ILE A 93 -1.92 5.57 -12.30
C ILE A 93 -2.04 6.01 -13.75
N SER A 94 -1.02 6.75 -14.20
CA SER A 94 -1.01 7.44 -15.50
C SER A 94 0.34 7.29 -16.21
N VAL A 95 0.34 7.51 -17.52
CA VAL A 95 1.60 7.62 -18.27
C VAL A 95 2.17 9.03 -18.08
N PRO A 96 3.43 9.19 -17.66
CA PRO A 96 4.03 10.52 -17.50
C PRO A 96 3.99 11.29 -18.82
N ARG A 97 3.34 12.46 -18.82
CA ARG A 97 3.40 13.37 -19.97
C ARG A 97 4.76 14.06 -19.95
N ARG A 98 5.62 13.73 -20.93
CA ARG A 98 6.88 14.45 -21.18
C ARG A 98 6.63 15.76 -21.90
#